data_AF-A0A0K9F8A2-F1
#
_entry.id   AF-A0A0K9F8A2-F1
#
_cell.length_a   1.000
_cell.length_b   1.000
_cell.length_c   1.000
_cell.angle_alpha   90.00
_cell.angle_beta   90.00
_cell.angle_gamma   90.00
#
_symmetry.space_group_name_H-M   'P 1'
#
loop_
_entity.id
_entity.type
_entity.pdbx_description
1 polymer ?
#
loop_
_entity_poly.entity_id
_entity_poly.type
_entity_poly.pdbx_seq_one_letter_code
_entity_poly.pdbx_strand_id
1 'polypeptide(L)'
;MKSDMTRYINGYPLIPIGFIKTNALMPKNGVNKFTKEGRELIHREQKSVPKWQVQWIREHPVVHERATIEFNDNRISLFMAQNGKCGVTGEELILTEMDCHHKRLWSETKDDRYANLILITRDVHRLMHATNTETIQTYLVFLKLNKEQIEKVNKLRLLIGNEAIK
;
A
#
# COMPACT_ATOMS: atom_id res chain seq x y z
N MET A 1 -4.77 -24.49 -31.63
CA MET A 1 -4.94 -25.60 -30.66
C MET A 1 -5.57 -26.78 -31.39
N LYS A 2 -4.77 -27.69 -31.95
CA LYS A 2 -5.24 -29.03 -32.35
C LYS A 2 -4.54 -30.01 -31.43
N SER A 3 -5.33 -30.68 -30.60
CA SER A 3 -4.88 -31.77 -29.74
C SER A 3 -5.46 -33.05 -30.30
N ASP A 4 -4.67 -34.12 -30.36
CA ASP A 4 -5.17 -35.45 -30.78
C ASP A 4 -6.25 -35.99 -29.83
N MET A 5 -6.36 -35.37 -28.65
CA MET A 5 -7.35 -35.70 -27.60
C MET A 5 -8.64 -34.87 -27.68
N THR A 6 -8.77 -33.93 -28.63
CA THR A 6 -10.04 -33.19 -28.81
C THR A 6 -11.12 -34.15 -29.31
N ARG A 7 -12.27 -34.12 -28.64
CA ARG A 7 -13.47 -34.91 -28.99
C ARG A 7 -14.62 -33.94 -29.24
N TYR A 8 -15.63 -34.36 -29.99
CA TYR A 8 -16.78 -33.53 -30.33
C TYR A 8 -18.08 -34.26 -30.00
N ILE A 9 -19.05 -33.54 -29.44
CA ILE A 9 -20.43 -34.03 -29.26
C ILE A 9 -21.36 -33.00 -29.94
N ASN A 10 -22.20 -33.45 -30.87
CA ASN A 10 -23.13 -32.60 -31.63
C ASN A 10 -22.47 -31.38 -32.30
N GLY A 11 -21.24 -31.54 -32.81
CA GLY A 11 -20.48 -30.45 -33.45
C GLY A 11 -19.78 -29.50 -32.48
N TYR A 12 -19.99 -29.63 -31.18
CA TYR A 12 -19.30 -28.83 -30.16
C TYR A 12 -18.04 -29.54 -29.66
N PRO A 13 -16.88 -28.86 -29.61
CA PRO A 13 -15.65 -29.43 -29.08
C PRO A 13 -15.76 -29.62 -27.56
N LEU A 14 -15.50 -30.83 -27.09
CA LEU A 14 -15.22 -31.10 -25.69
C LEU A 14 -13.78 -30.67 -25.39
N ILE A 15 -13.62 -29.85 -24.36
CA ILE A 15 -12.31 -29.46 -23.85
C ILE A 15 -11.64 -30.72 -23.28
N PRO A 16 -10.46 -31.14 -23.79
CA PRO A 16 -9.78 -32.33 -23.28
C PRO A 16 -9.42 -32.17 -21.80
N ILE A 17 -9.78 -33.14 -20.96
CA ILE A 17 -9.45 -33.09 -19.53
C ILE A 17 -7.94 -32.97 -19.28
N GLY A 18 -7.11 -33.58 -20.15
CA GLY A 18 -5.64 -33.49 -20.07
C GLY A 18 -5.07 -32.10 -20.39
N PHE A 19 -5.89 -31.16 -20.88
CA PHE A 19 -5.49 -29.75 -21.05
C PHE A 19 -5.72 -28.92 -19.78
N ILE A 20 -6.51 -29.45 -18.83
CA ILE A 20 -6.71 -28.84 -17.52
C ILE A 20 -5.50 -29.20 -16.65
N LYS A 21 -4.46 -28.37 -16.68
CA LYS A 21 -3.35 -28.45 -15.72
C LYS A 21 -3.72 -27.67 -14.47
N THR A 22 -3.95 -28.37 -13.35
CA THR A 22 -4.10 -27.73 -12.05
C THR A 22 -2.73 -27.65 -11.36
N ASN A 23 -2.23 -26.43 -11.15
CA ASN A 23 -1.14 -26.22 -10.20
C ASN A 23 -1.75 -26.25 -8.79
N ALA A 24 -1.98 -27.45 -8.27
CA ALA A 24 -2.35 -27.62 -6.87
C ALA A 24 -1.11 -27.33 -6.02
N LEU A 25 -0.86 -26.05 -5.73
CA LEU A 25 0.03 -25.64 -4.66
C LEU A 25 -0.63 -26.09 -3.36
N MET A 26 -0.38 -27.35 -2.99
CA MET A 26 -0.82 -27.88 -1.70
C MET A 26 -0.19 -26.98 -0.62
N PRO A 27 -0.99 -26.41 0.30
CA PRO A 27 -0.41 -25.70 1.43
C PRO A 27 0.50 -26.66 2.20
N LYS A 28 1.59 -26.14 2.77
CA LYS A 28 2.53 -26.94 3.55
C LYS A 28 1.77 -27.82 4.55
N ASN A 29 2.18 -29.07 4.70
CA ASN A 29 1.56 -30.01 5.64
C ASN A 29 1.43 -29.36 7.03
N GLY A 30 0.23 -29.45 7.63
CA GLY A 30 -0.07 -28.85 8.93
C GLY A 30 -0.67 -27.45 8.89
N VAL A 31 -0.70 -26.77 7.73
CA VAL A 31 -1.44 -25.50 7.56
C VAL A 31 -2.94 -25.76 7.65
N ASN A 32 -3.59 -25.18 8.66
CA ASN A 32 -5.03 -25.36 8.91
C ASN A 32 -5.60 -24.14 9.64
N LYS A 33 -6.71 -23.58 9.15
CA LYS A 33 -7.40 -22.40 9.73
C LYS A 33 -8.08 -22.68 11.07
N PHE A 34 -8.38 -23.94 11.38
CA PHE A 34 -9.20 -24.33 12.52
C PHE A 34 -8.34 -24.73 13.74
N THR A 35 -7.17 -25.31 13.55
CA THR A 35 -6.20 -25.64 14.62
C THR A 35 -5.30 -24.45 14.94
N LYS A 36 -4.91 -24.27 16.20
CA LYS A 36 -4.04 -23.16 16.62
C LYS A 36 -2.66 -23.24 15.96
N GLU A 37 -2.08 -24.43 15.94
CA GLU A 37 -0.77 -24.75 15.36
C GLU A 37 -0.77 -24.47 13.86
N GLY A 38 -1.84 -24.90 13.17
CA GLY A 38 -2.02 -24.62 11.75
C GLY A 38 -2.23 -23.14 11.42
N ARG A 39 -2.92 -22.37 12.28
CA ARG A 39 -3.08 -20.91 12.12
C ARG A 39 -1.78 -20.17 12.34
N GLU A 40 -0.93 -20.61 13.26
CA GLU A 40 0.38 -20.02 13.47
C GLU A 40 1.27 -20.14 12.23
N LEU A 41 1.12 -21.21 11.43
CA LEU A 41 1.80 -21.36 10.15
C LEU A 41 1.26 -20.39 9.08
N ILE A 42 -0.03 -20.06 9.11
CA ILE A 42 -0.66 -19.07 8.21
C ILE A 42 -0.24 -17.64 8.58
N HIS A 43 -0.27 -17.32 9.88
CA HIS A 43 -0.06 -15.96 10.39
C HIS A 43 1.39 -15.66 10.80
N ARG A 44 2.35 -16.55 10.47
CA ARG A 44 3.77 -16.35 10.77
C ARG A 44 4.33 -15.12 10.05
N GLU A 45 3.91 -14.90 8.80
CA GLU A 45 4.38 -13.80 7.94
C GLU A 45 3.65 -12.47 8.21
N GLN A 46 2.46 -12.53 8.82
CA GLN A 46 1.61 -11.36 9.08
C GLN A 46 2.07 -10.53 10.28
N LYS A 47 3.27 -10.80 10.81
CA LYS A 47 3.90 -10.09 11.94
C LYS A 47 4.61 -8.79 11.53
N SER A 48 4.28 -8.18 10.39
CA SER A 48 5.05 -7.03 9.91
C SER A 48 4.91 -5.80 10.81
N VAL A 49 3.78 -5.66 11.51
CA VAL A 49 3.52 -4.58 12.47
C VAL A 49 2.91 -5.10 13.78
N PRO A 50 3.25 -4.49 14.93
CA PRO A 50 2.60 -4.78 16.21
C PRO A 50 1.07 -4.59 16.18
N LYS A 51 0.33 -5.53 16.78
CA LYS A 51 -1.14 -5.49 16.85
C LYS A 51 -1.70 -4.21 17.47
N TRP A 52 -1.02 -3.68 18.49
CA TRP A 52 -1.45 -2.47 19.18
C TRP A 52 -1.43 -1.24 18.26
N GLN A 53 -0.50 -1.18 17.29
CA GLN A 53 -0.44 -0.08 16.33
C GLN A 53 -1.64 -0.12 15.38
N VAL A 54 -1.98 -1.31 14.87
CA VAL A 54 -3.17 -1.51 14.02
C VAL A 54 -4.45 -1.18 14.78
N GLN A 55 -4.54 -1.61 16.04
CA GLN A 55 -5.66 -1.25 16.92
C GLN A 55 -5.76 0.26 17.09
N TRP A 56 -4.65 0.94 17.37
CA TRP A 56 -4.63 2.38 17.55
C TRP A 56 -5.12 3.13 16.29
N ILE A 57 -4.65 2.75 15.10
CA ILE A 57 -5.09 3.39 13.83
C ILE A 57 -6.59 3.23 13.61
N ARG A 58 -7.13 2.05 13.93
CA ARG A 58 -8.57 1.76 13.83
C ARG A 58 -9.39 2.57 14.83
N GLU A 59 -8.88 2.79 16.04
CA GLU A 59 -9.55 3.56 17.09
C GLU A 59 -9.40 5.08 16.90
N HIS A 60 -8.44 5.52 16.08
CA HIS A 60 -8.17 6.93 15.76
C HIS A 60 -8.34 7.17 14.25
N PRO A 61 -9.57 7.05 13.72
CA PRO A 61 -9.84 7.41 12.34
C PRO A 61 -9.64 8.91 12.12
N VAL A 62 -9.34 9.28 10.88
CA VAL A 62 -9.37 10.70 10.48
C VAL A 62 -10.84 11.09 10.32
N VAL A 63 -11.27 12.14 11.04
CA VAL A 63 -12.69 12.51 11.21
C VAL A 63 -13.06 13.88 10.62
N HIS A 64 -12.22 14.46 9.77
CA HIS A 64 -12.57 15.72 9.10
C HIS A 64 -13.60 15.49 7.98
N GLU A 65 -14.28 16.55 7.54
CA GLU A 65 -15.36 16.53 6.53
C GLU A 65 -15.04 15.72 5.25
N ARG A 66 -13.76 15.65 4.86
CA ARG A 66 -13.29 14.95 3.66
C ARG A 66 -12.89 13.48 3.87
N ALA A 67 -12.91 12.98 5.11
CA ALA A 67 -12.44 11.63 5.40
C ALA A 67 -13.58 10.63 5.25
N THR A 68 -13.53 9.85 4.18
CA THR A 68 -14.51 8.81 3.90
C THR A 68 -14.22 7.52 4.70
N ILE A 69 -15.17 6.60 4.71
CA ILE A 69 -14.95 5.24 5.23
C ILE A 69 -13.85 4.54 4.42
N GLU A 70 -13.92 4.65 3.08
CA GLU A 70 -12.90 4.09 2.17
C GLU A 70 -11.50 4.62 2.48
N PHE A 71 -11.35 5.93 2.71
CA PHE A 71 -10.06 6.53 3.07
C PHE A 71 -9.48 5.91 4.36
N ASN A 72 -10.30 5.75 5.40
CA ASN A 72 -9.85 5.19 6.68
C ASN A 72 -9.53 3.68 6.56
N ASP A 73 -10.30 2.92 5.78
CA ASP A 73 -10.02 1.50 5.50
C ASP A 73 -8.72 1.33 4.70
N ASN A 74 -8.52 2.18 3.69
CA ASN A 74 -7.30 2.19 2.88
C ASN A 74 -6.09 2.66 3.69
N ARG A 75 -6.26 3.57 4.66
CA ARG A 75 -5.21 3.99 5.60
C ARG A 75 -4.69 2.81 6.44
N ILE A 76 -5.58 1.96 6.97
CA ILE A 76 -5.19 0.75 7.70
C ILE A 76 -4.45 -0.22 6.77
N SER A 77 -5.01 -0.43 5.57
CA SER A 77 -4.42 -1.32 4.55
C SER A 77 -3.00 -0.87 4.16
N LEU A 78 -2.80 0.44 3.95
CA LEU A 78 -1.49 1.01 3.65
C LEU A 78 -0.50 0.85 4.79
N PHE A 79 -0.94 1.03 6.04
CA PHE A 79 -0.06 0.87 7.19
C PHE A 79 0.52 -0.54 7.26
N MET A 80 -0.32 -1.55 7.02
CA MET A 80 0.12 -2.94 6.94
C MET A 80 1.04 -3.18 5.75
N ALA A 81 0.67 -2.70 4.55
CA ALA A 81 1.44 -2.92 3.33
C ALA A 81 2.81 -2.21 3.33
N GLN A 82 2.91 -1.07 4.00
CA GLN A 82 4.14 -0.32 4.20
C GLN A 82 4.94 -0.80 5.42
N ASN A 83 4.53 -1.88 6.09
CA ASN A 83 5.16 -2.41 7.30
C ASN A 83 5.35 -1.34 8.39
N GLY A 84 4.37 -0.45 8.55
CA GLY A 84 4.43 0.65 9.51
C GLY A 84 5.51 1.69 9.22
N LYS A 85 6.02 1.76 7.98
CA LYS A 85 7.10 2.67 7.59
C LYS A 85 6.63 3.75 6.62
N CYS A 86 7.35 4.86 6.60
CA CYS A 86 7.15 5.96 5.66
C CYS A 86 7.41 5.48 4.23
N GLY A 87 6.47 5.74 3.32
CA GLY A 87 6.57 5.30 1.92
C GLY A 87 7.70 5.98 1.14
N VAL A 88 8.19 7.11 1.66
CA VAL A 88 9.34 7.84 1.11
C VAL A 88 10.63 7.44 1.83
N THR A 89 10.75 7.70 3.14
CA THR A 89 12.01 7.54 3.87
C THR A 89 12.31 6.10 4.26
N GLY A 90 11.28 5.26 4.44
CA GLY A 90 11.42 3.91 4.97
C GLY A 90 11.62 3.83 6.49
N GLU A 91 11.58 4.97 7.19
CA GLU A 91 11.63 5.04 8.65
C GLU A 91 10.29 4.61 9.26
N GLU A 92 10.32 4.14 10.50
CA GLU A 92 9.09 3.77 11.21
C GLU A 92 8.20 4.99 11.44
N LEU A 93 6.90 4.82 11.19
CA LEU A 93 5.92 5.86 11.39
C LEU A 93 5.53 5.95 12.86
N ILE A 94 5.65 7.15 13.42
CA ILE A 94 5.04 7.49 14.69
C ILE A 94 3.54 7.75 14.42
N LEU A 95 2.67 7.00 15.08
CA LEU A 95 1.23 6.99 14.79
C LEU A 95 0.56 8.36 14.90
N THR A 96 1.07 9.21 15.80
CA THR A 96 0.60 10.58 16.04
C THR A 96 1.20 11.61 15.09
N GLU A 97 2.24 11.24 14.33
CA GLU A 97 3.02 12.14 13.46
C GLU A 97 3.13 11.62 12.01
N MET A 98 2.18 10.79 11.61
CA MET A 98 2.03 10.33 10.24
C MET A 98 0.79 10.93 9.59
N ASP A 99 0.89 11.18 8.29
CA ASP A 99 -0.22 11.63 7.45
C ASP A 99 -0.45 10.62 6.33
N CYS A 100 -1.73 10.43 5.97
CA CYS A 100 -2.13 9.69 4.78
C CYS A 100 -2.32 10.71 3.65
N HIS A 101 -1.41 10.67 2.68
CA HIS A 101 -1.32 11.65 1.61
C HIS A 101 -1.93 11.11 0.32
N HIS A 102 -2.78 11.93 -0.33
CA HIS A 102 -3.23 11.69 -1.70
C HIS A 102 -2.16 12.12 -2.71
N LYS A 103 -1.56 11.15 -3.40
CA LYS A 103 -0.50 11.37 -4.42
C LYS A 103 -0.94 12.37 -5.48
N ARG A 104 -2.19 12.26 -5.94
CA ARG A 104 -2.89 13.31 -6.70
C ARG A 104 -3.93 13.93 -5.79
N LEU A 105 -3.99 15.26 -5.76
CA LEU A 105 -4.82 15.99 -4.81
C LEU A 105 -6.28 15.53 -4.83
N TRP A 106 -6.84 15.33 -3.64
CA TRP A 106 -8.25 14.97 -3.49
C TRP A 106 -9.18 16.06 -4.00
N SER A 107 -8.80 17.33 -3.89
CA SER A 107 -9.58 18.47 -4.40
C SER A 107 -9.88 18.34 -5.90
N GLU A 108 -8.98 17.71 -6.66
CA GLU A 108 -9.09 17.52 -8.11
C GLU A 108 -9.77 16.20 -8.47
N THR A 109 -9.43 15.13 -7.76
CA THR A 109 -9.77 13.75 -8.17
C THR A 109 -10.93 13.15 -7.39
N LYS A 110 -11.18 13.60 -6.16
CA LYS A 110 -12.09 12.96 -5.19
C LYS A 110 -11.82 11.46 -5.02
N ASP A 111 -10.56 11.06 -5.17
CA ASP A 111 -10.14 9.67 -5.30
C ASP A 111 -9.46 9.15 -4.02
N ASP A 112 -10.24 8.43 -3.20
CA ASP A 112 -9.76 7.78 -1.98
C ASP A 112 -9.26 6.34 -2.21
N ARG A 113 -9.14 5.89 -3.47
CA ARG A 113 -8.66 4.55 -3.77
C ARG A 113 -7.24 4.37 -3.26
N TYR A 114 -6.97 3.17 -2.74
CA TYR A 114 -5.66 2.74 -2.25
C TYR A 114 -4.47 3.15 -3.15
N ALA A 115 -4.62 3.05 -4.47
CA ALA A 115 -3.56 3.38 -5.43
C ALA A 115 -3.14 4.87 -5.38
N ASN A 116 -4.06 5.78 -5.04
CA ASN A 116 -3.81 7.21 -4.92
C ASN A 116 -3.29 7.62 -3.54
N LEU A 117 -3.21 6.71 -2.58
CA LEU A 117 -2.82 7.03 -1.20
C LEU A 117 -1.39 6.53 -0.88
N ILE A 118 -0.74 7.20 0.08
CA ILE A 118 0.55 6.80 0.65
C ILE A 118 0.67 7.32 2.09
N LEU A 119 1.21 6.51 3.00
CA LEU A 119 1.52 6.96 4.36
C LEU A 119 2.95 7.52 4.44
N ILE A 120 3.08 8.71 5.01
CA ILE A 120 4.34 9.42 5.15
C ILE A 120 4.41 10.13 6.51
N THR A 121 5.62 10.47 6.95
CA THR A 121 5.82 11.35 8.11
C THR A 121 5.29 12.75 7.81
N ARG A 122 4.83 13.49 8.83
CA ARG A 122 4.40 14.89 8.70
C ARG A 122 5.43 15.80 8.03
N ASP A 123 6.71 15.64 8.33
CA ASP A 123 7.75 16.50 7.77
C ASP A 123 7.94 16.28 6.27
N VAL A 124 7.92 15.02 5.82
CA VAL A 124 7.87 14.70 4.38
C VAL A 124 6.60 15.25 3.73
N HIS A 125 5.45 15.13 4.39
CA HIS A 125 4.19 15.68 3.86
C HIS A 125 4.27 17.20 3.68
N ARG A 126 4.85 17.91 4.66
CA ARG A 126 5.11 19.35 4.58
C ARG A 126 6.10 19.69 3.46
N LEU A 127 7.19 18.95 3.34
CA LEU A 127 8.16 19.13 2.25
C LEU A 127 7.50 18.95 0.88
N MET A 128 6.57 18.01 0.72
CA MET A 128 5.87 17.79 -0.55
C MET A 128 4.99 18.98 -0.95
N HIS A 129 4.26 19.56 -0.01
CA HIS A 129 3.39 20.72 -0.28
C HIS A 129 4.10 22.07 -0.25
N ALA A 130 5.35 22.14 0.24
CA ALA A 130 6.09 23.38 0.32
C ALA A 130 6.35 23.99 -1.07
N THR A 131 5.99 25.27 -1.23
CA THR A 131 6.24 26.08 -2.43
C THR A 131 7.35 27.11 -2.22
N ASN A 132 7.58 27.57 -0.98
CA ASN A 132 8.66 28.48 -0.64
C ASN A 132 10.01 27.73 -0.59
N THR A 133 10.99 28.25 -1.33
CA THR A 133 12.36 27.72 -1.40
C THR A 133 13.07 27.64 -0.04
N GLU A 134 12.88 28.61 0.84
CA GLU A 134 13.49 28.62 2.19
C GLU A 134 12.97 27.46 3.05
N THR A 135 11.65 27.22 3.00
CA THR A 135 11.01 26.09 3.69
C THR A 135 11.52 24.77 3.14
N ILE A 136 11.62 24.64 1.81
CA ILE A 136 12.14 23.44 1.16
C ILE A 136 13.58 23.15 1.63
N GLN A 137 14.47 24.15 1.61
CA GLN A 137 15.86 23.99 2.04
C GLN A 137 15.95 23.57 3.52
N THR A 138 15.12 24.18 4.37
CA THR A 138 15.06 23.84 5.80
C THR A 138 14.71 22.36 6.00
N TYR A 139 13.67 21.87 5.33
CA TYR A 139 13.26 20.46 5.44
C TYR A 139 14.26 19.49 4.79
N LEU A 140 14.95 19.88 3.71
CA LEU A 140 16.00 19.05 3.12
C LEU A 140 17.18 18.84 4.08
N VAL A 141 17.61 19.89 4.76
CA VAL A 141 18.68 19.81 5.77
C VAL A 141 18.24 18.98 6.97
N PHE A 142 16.98 19.13 7.40
CA PHE A 142 16.41 18.39 8.52
C PHE A 142 16.27 16.89 8.21
N LEU A 143 15.65 16.54 7.08
CA LEU A 143 15.32 15.16 6.71
C LEU A 143 16.53 14.37 6.17
N LYS A 144 17.59 15.05 5.70
CA LYS A 144 18.82 14.42 5.18
C LYS A 144 18.54 13.30 4.17
N LEU A 145 17.61 13.56 3.25
CA LEU A 145 17.15 12.56 2.29
C LEU A 145 18.26 12.14 1.32
N ASN A 146 18.30 10.85 1.00
CA ASN A 146 19.17 10.33 -0.04
C ASN A 146 18.60 10.59 -1.45
N LYS A 147 19.41 10.36 -2.50
CA LYS A 147 19.01 10.63 -3.90
C LYS A 147 17.73 9.90 -4.32
N GLU A 148 17.55 8.65 -3.90
CA GLU A 148 16.35 7.87 -4.24
C GLU A 148 15.10 8.39 -3.54
N GLN A 149 15.25 8.83 -2.28
CA GLN A 149 14.16 9.44 -1.51
C GLN A 149 13.77 10.81 -2.10
N ILE A 150 14.74 11.63 -2.52
CA ILE A 150 14.47 12.90 -3.21
C ILE A 150 13.73 12.65 -4.53
N GLU A 151 14.13 11.64 -5.30
CA GLU A 151 13.43 11.26 -6.53
C GLU A 151 11.97 10.85 -6.27
N LYS A 152 11.71 10.10 -5.20
CA LYS A 152 10.34 9.78 -4.77
C LYS A 152 9.55 11.02 -4.37
N VAL A 153 10.15 11.93 -3.58
CA VAL A 153 9.52 13.20 -3.20
C VAL A 153 9.18 14.02 -4.44
N ASN A 154 10.10 14.14 -5.39
CA ASN A 154 9.91 14.88 -6.63
C ASN A 154 8.78 14.29 -7.48
N LYS A 155 8.70 12.95 -7.62
CA LYS A 155 7.58 12.29 -8.29
C LYS A 155 6.24 12.67 -7.66
N LEU A 156 6.15 12.70 -6.34
CA LEU A 156 4.92 13.08 -5.64
C LEU A 156 4.62 14.58 -5.75
N ARG A 157 5.65 15.44 -5.68
CA ARG A 157 5.52 16.90 -5.88
C ARG A 157 4.96 17.23 -7.26
N LEU A 158 5.46 16.56 -8.31
CA LEU A 158 4.96 16.75 -9.68
C LEU A 158 3.49 16.34 -9.83
N LEU A 159 3.04 15.29 -9.14
CA LEU A 159 1.65 14.82 -9.20
C LEU A 159 0.64 15.80 -8.57
N ILE A 160 1.10 16.67 -7.68
CA ILE A 160 0.29 17.74 -7.07
C ILE A 160 0.53 19.12 -7.71
N GLY A 161 1.29 19.17 -8.82
CA GLY A 161 1.56 20.40 -9.56
C GLY A 161 2.71 21.26 -9.04
N ASN A 162 3.50 20.77 -8.09
CA ASN A 162 4.68 21.46 -7.57
C ASN A 162 5.94 21.16 -8.40
N GLU A 163 6.90 22.09 -8.40
CA GLU A 163 8.20 21.89 -9.05
C GLU A 163 9.09 20.87 -8.32
N ALA A 164 9.91 20.17 -9.09
CA ALA A 164 10.93 19.27 -8.57
C ALA A 164 12.01 20.06 -7.83
N ILE A 165 12.43 19.51 -6.69
CA ILE A 165 13.56 19.99 -5.91
C ILE A 165 14.84 19.69 -6.70
N LYS A 166 15.67 20.73 -6.91
CA LYS A 166 16.96 20.65 -7.58
C LYS A 166 18.06 20.18 -6.64
#